data_AF-A0A849IQA4-F1
#
_entry.id   AF-A0A849IQA4-F1
#
_cell.length_a   1.000
_cell.length_b   1.000
_cell.length_c   1.000
_cell.angle_alpha   90.00
_cell.angle_beta   90.00
_cell.angle_gamma   90.00
#
_symmetry.space_group_name_H-M   'P 1'
#
loop_
_entity.id
_entity.type
_entity.pdbx_description
1 polymer ?
#
loop_
_entity_poly.entity_id
_entity_poly.type
_entity_poly.pdbx_seq_one_letter_code
_entity_poly.pdbx_strand_id
1 'polypeptide(L)'
;MGLAIGTASARIGAGPGGATGLGSGPGGNRSAGRALAVQLLGSASLPPGSQSLPKTPTRSLAVPQQTVASGDLIDLKAYFLVPMGATSCRTFVETHPPLGTIATESGSGGGPGVPTLLSMTFSLAHLPAFAQVADLEYSLQGAPDQRAYLRLDAQVVWRPVRRPGTLIPRSDRVAIAEIRGSGGGPGLEPRILQIRGLSLAKLISAVNSEPTFAPGLVGCGLVNQQANINFFPLGPTSVPNASIQVEVNCAAFQLKTPVGAVELQSQPTVRLLTTIFRAA
;
A
#
# COMPACT_ATOMS: atom_id res chain seq x y z
N MET A 1 33.08 63.17 28.59
CA MET A 1 32.95 62.11 29.60
C MET A 1 31.46 61.85 29.79
N GLY A 2 30.95 60.66 29.48
CA GLY A 2 29.58 60.26 29.86
C GLY A 2 28.70 59.65 28.76
N LEU A 3 28.74 58.31 28.71
CA LEU A 3 27.70 57.33 28.34
C LEU A 3 26.92 57.41 27.01
N ALA A 4 27.15 56.37 26.20
CA ALA A 4 26.26 55.87 25.17
C ALA A 4 25.09 55.08 25.79
N ILE A 5 23.88 55.25 25.25
CA ILE A 5 22.71 54.39 25.50
C ILE A 5 22.23 53.89 24.14
N GLY A 6 22.44 52.61 23.87
CA GLY A 6 21.93 51.91 22.71
C GLY A 6 20.49 51.44 22.95
N THR A 7 19.58 51.79 22.05
CA THR A 7 18.20 51.29 22.05
C THR A 7 18.10 50.05 21.15
N ALA A 8 17.90 48.89 21.77
CA ALA A 8 17.59 47.64 21.09
C ALA A 8 16.12 47.64 20.62
N SER A 9 15.89 47.45 19.33
CA SER A 9 14.57 47.17 18.77
C SER A 9 14.29 45.66 18.85
N ALA A 10 13.39 45.25 19.73
CA ALA A 10 12.86 43.89 19.73
C ALA A 10 11.86 43.71 18.57
N ARG A 11 12.25 42.98 17.54
CA ARG A 11 11.33 42.47 16.52
C ARG A 11 10.68 41.19 17.04
N ILE A 12 9.38 41.25 17.34
CA ILE A 12 8.56 40.06 17.57
C ILE A 12 8.38 39.37 16.22
N GLY A 13 9.09 38.26 16.02
CA GLY A 13 8.90 37.38 14.88
C GLY A 13 7.58 36.64 15.00
N ALA A 14 6.59 37.03 14.20
CA ALA A 14 5.43 36.20 13.90
C ALA A 14 5.89 35.08 12.94
N GLY A 15 6.17 33.90 13.48
CA GLY A 15 6.37 32.70 12.67
C GLY A 15 5.01 32.14 12.24
N PRO A 16 4.77 31.86 10.95
CA PRO A 16 3.60 31.09 10.54
C PRO A 16 3.88 29.61 10.80
N GLY A 17 3.72 29.18 12.05
CA GLY A 17 3.65 27.78 12.46
C GLY A 17 2.25 27.22 12.23
N GLY A 18 1.77 27.24 10.99
CA GLY A 18 0.51 26.63 10.58
C GLY A 18 0.74 25.21 10.08
N ALA A 19 1.11 24.28 10.98
CA ALA A 19 1.08 22.86 10.67
C ALA A 19 -0.40 22.45 10.54
N THR A 20 -0.92 22.46 9.31
CA THR A 20 -2.19 21.82 8.96
C THR A 20 -2.09 20.35 9.35
N GLY A 21 -2.75 20.00 10.45
CA GLY A 21 -2.98 18.61 10.84
C GLY A 21 -3.73 17.91 9.72
N LEU A 22 -3.00 17.09 8.96
CA LEU A 22 -3.60 16.08 8.09
C LEU A 22 -4.36 15.13 9.01
N GLY A 23 -5.67 15.31 9.06
CA GLY A 23 -6.55 14.63 10.01
C GLY A 23 -6.34 13.12 9.99
N SER A 24 -6.01 12.56 11.15
CA SER A 24 -5.78 11.13 11.37
C SER A 24 -7.09 10.33 11.46
N GLY A 25 -8.07 10.66 10.61
CA GLY A 25 -9.32 9.94 10.46
C GLY A 25 -9.32 9.03 9.23
N PRO A 26 -10.28 8.09 9.10
CA PRO A 26 -10.40 7.22 7.93
C PRO A 26 -10.44 7.97 6.58
N GLY A 27 -10.98 9.19 6.55
CA GLY A 27 -10.99 10.05 5.37
C GLY A 27 -9.64 10.69 5.04
N GLY A 28 -8.71 10.80 5.99
CA GLY A 28 -7.40 11.43 5.83
C GLY A 28 -6.54 10.70 4.82
N ASN A 29 -6.33 9.40 5.01
CA ASN A 29 -5.51 8.59 4.11
C ASN A 29 -6.10 8.49 2.71
N ARG A 30 -7.42 8.42 2.57
CA ARG A 30 -8.08 8.44 1.26
C ARG A 30 -7.88 9.77 0.53
N SER A 31 -8.00 10.90 1.24
CA SER A 31 -7.74 12.22 0.65
C SER A 31 -6.28 12.39 0.22
N ALA A 32 -5.33 11.91 1.03
CA ALA A 32 -3.91 11.88 0.71
C ALA A 32 -3.63 10.97 -0.50
N GLY A 33 -4.26 9.79 -0.56
CA GLY A 33 -4.19 8.90 -1.72
C GLY A 33 -4.68 9.56 -3.00
N ARG A 34 -5.76 10.34 -2.94
CA ARG A 34 -6.26 11.08 -4.11
C ARG A 34 -5.30 12.19 -4.53
N ALA A 35 -4.73 12.93 -3.58
CA ALA A 35 -3.72 13.93 -3.89
C ALA A 35 -2.49 13.30 -4.56
N LEU A 36 -2.04 12.14 -4.07
CA LEU A 36 -0.96 11.37 -4.68
C LEU A 36 -1.31 10.91 -6.10
N ALA A 37 -2.52 10.41 -6.34
CA ALA A 37 -2.96 10.01 -7.68
C ALA A 37 -2.96 11.20 -8.66
N VAL A 38 -3.40 12.39 -8.23
CA VAL A 38 -3.31 13.61 -9.05
C VAL A 38 -1.86 13.97 -9.35
N GLN A 39 -0.97 13.89 -8.36
CA GLN A 39 0.45 14.15 -8.54
C GLN A 39 1.09 13.16 -9.51
N LEU A 40 0.81 11.86 -9.38
CA LEU A 40 1.31 10.83 -10.28
C LEU A 40 0.83 11.08 -11.71
N LEU A 41 -0.46 11.33 -11.91
CA LEU A 41 -1.01 11.62 -13.22
C LEU A 41 -0.37 12.87 -13.85
N GLY A 42 -0.11 13.91 -13.05
CA GLY A 42 0.57 15.13 -13.49
C GLY A 42 2.09 14.97 -13.72
N SER A 43 2.70 13.92 -13.18
CA SER A 43 4.12 13.61 -13.36
C SER A 43 4.41 12.82 -14.64
N ALA A 44 3.37 12.42 -15.36
CA ALA A 44 3.49 11.60 -16.55
C ALA A 44 4.37 12.27 -17.61
N SER A 45 5.41 11.57 -18.03
CA SER A 45 6.22 11.95 -19.17
C SER A 45 5.40 11.82 -20.46
N LEU A 46 5.24 12.94 -21.16
CA LEU A 46 4.51 13.04 -22.42
C LEU A 46 5.46 13.61 -23.49
N PRO A 47 5.47 13.04 -24.71
CA PRO A 47 6.20 13.65 -25.79
C PRO A 47 5.76 15.11 -26.05
N PRO A 48 6.69 16.03 -26.35
CA PRO A 48 6.34 17.40 -26.69
C PRO A 48 5.30 17.47 -27.80
N GLY A 49 4.28 18.31 -27.63
CA GLY A 49 3.16 18.44 -28.58
C GLY A 49 2.01 17.45 -28.36
N SER A 50 2.06 16.63 -27.31
CA SER A 50 0.90 15.82 -26.89
C SER A 50 -0.30 16.69 -26.56
N GLN A 51 -1.48 16.29 -27.05
CA GLN A 51 -2.74 17.02 -26.89
C GLN A 51 -3.67 16.25 -25.97
N SER A 52 -4.21 16.91 -24.95
CA SER A 52 -5.21 16.28 -24.07
C SER A 52 -6.52 16.07 -24.82
N LEU A 53 -7.14 14.91 -24.59
CA LEU A 53 -8.44 14.54 -25.14
C LEU A 53 -9.48 14.50 -24.01
N PRO A 54 -10.66 15.12 -24.20
CA PRO A 54 -11.68 15.20 -23.15
C PRO A 54 -12.42 13.86 -22.91
N LYS A 55 -12.26 12.87 -23.80
CA LYS A 55 -12.92 11.58 -23.74
C LYS A 55 -12.05 10.47 -24.33
N THR A 56 -12.40 9.22 -24.03
CA THR A 56 -11.71 8.07 -24.60
C THR A 56 -11.76 8.11 -26.14
N PRO A 57 -10.62 7.98 -26.83
CA PRO A 57 -10.58 8.03 -28.29
C PRO A 57 -11.06 6.73 -28.93
N THR A 58 -10.95 5.60 -28.23
CA THR A 58 -11.32 4.27 -28.75
C THR A 58 -11.95 3.40 -27.66
N ARG A 59 -12.57 2.29 -28.07
CA ARG A 59 -13.13 1.29 -27.14
C ARG A 59 -12.04 0.53 -26.41
N SER A 60 -10.92 0.23 -27.08
CA SER A 60 -9.78 -0.51 -26.50
C SER A 60 -9.13 0.26 -25.34
N LEU A 61 -9.15 1.60 -25.39
CA LEU A 61 -8.66 2.45 -24.31
C LEU A 61 -9.77 2.87 -23.31
N ALA A 62 -10.98 2.34 -23.43
CA ALA A 62 -12.06 2.67 -22.50
C ALA A 62 -11.89 1.99 -21.12
N VAL A 63 -11.14 0.89 -21.05
CA VAL A 63 -10.84 0.11 -19.84
C VAL A 63 -9.33 0.22 -19.54
N PRO A 64 -8.89 0.32 -18.27
CA PRO A 64 -7.45 0.31 -17.97
C PRO A 64 -6.84 -1.04 -18.35
N GLN A 65 -5.53 -1.09 -18.55
CA GLN A 65 -4.85 -2.36 -18.89
C GLN A 65 -4.96 -3.37 -17.73
N GLN A 66 -4.94 -2.89 -16.50
CA GLN A 66 -5.11 -3.68 -15.29
C GLN A 66 -5.92 -2.88 -14.27
N THR A 67 -6.49 -3.58 -13.30
CA THR A 67 -7.19 -2.95 -12.18
C THR A 67 -6.83 -3.71 -10.93
N VAL A 68 -6.24 -3.02 -9.97
CA VAL A 68 -5.99 -3.62 -8.67
C VAL A 68 -7.32 -3.99 -8.02
N ALA A 69 -7.47 -5.26 -7.66
CA ALA A 69 -8.68 -5.79 -7.02
C ALA A 69 -8.76 -5.35 -5.54
N SER A 70 -8.97 -4.05 -5.31
CA SER A 70 -9.05 -3.44 -4.00
C SER A 70 -10.21 -2.46 -3.91
N GLY A 71 -10.99 -2.57 -2.82
CA GLY A 71 -12.05 -1.59 -2.50
C GLY A 71 -11.50 -0.20 -2.14
N ASP A 72 -10.20 -0.12 -1.84
CA ASP A 72 -9.49 1.12 -1.48
C ASP A 72 -8.72 1.72 -2.67
N LEU A 73 -8.99 1.25 -3.89
CA LEU A 73 -8.39 1.79 -5.10
C LEU A 73 -8.91 3.20 -5.40
N ILE A 74 -7.98 4.12 -5.65
CA ILE A 74 -8.21 5.39 -6.30
C ILE A 74 -7.60 5.28 -7.69
N ASP A 75 -8.46 5.39 -8.71
CA ASP A 75 -8.06 5.34 -10.12
C ASP A 75 -8.46 6.65 -10.80
N LEU A 76 -7.45 7.40 -11.24
CA LEU A 76 -7.62 8.63 -12.02
C LEU A 76 -7.05 8.41 -13.41
N LYS A 77 -7.74 8.91 -14.44
CA LYS A 77 -7.34 8.70 -15.83
C LYS A 77 -7.32 9.97 -16.64
N ALA A 78 -6.46 9.98 -17.66
CA ALA A 78 -6.39 11.03 -18.67
C ALA A 78 -6.11 10.42 -20.05
N TYR A 79 -6.56 11.12 -21.10
CA TYR A 79 -6.39 10.69 -22.48
C TYR A 79 -5.61 11.75 -23.26
N PHE A 80 -4.74 11.28 -24.16
CA PHE A 80 -3.93 12.14 -25.01
C PHE A 80 -3.85 11.61 -26.44
N LEU A 81 -3.67 12.53 -27.37
CA LEU A 81 -3.17 12.26 -28.72
C LEU A 81 -1.72 12.68 -28.77
N VAL A 82 -0.85 11.75 -29.11
CA VAL A 82 0.60 11.92 -29.08
C VAL A 82 1.12 12.11 -30.51
N PRO A 83 2.04 13.06 -30.78
CA PRO A 83 2.50 13.39 -32.13
C PRO A 83 3.54 12.40 -32.68
N MET A 84 3.49 11.14 -32.27
CA MET A 84 4.36 10.07 -32.76
C MET A 84 3.67 8.71 -32.60
N GLY A 85 4.19 7.69 -33.29
CA GLY A 85 3.63 6.34 -33.26
C GLY A 85 3.76 5.68 -31.88
N ALA A 86 2.94 4.66 -31.63
CA ALA A 86 2.86 4.00 -30.32
C ALA A 86 4.23 3.43 -29.86
N THR A 87 4.98 2.79 -30.76
CA THR A 87 6.32 2.26 -30.44
C THR A 87 7.30 3.36 -30.09
N SER A 88 7.35 4.45 -30.86
CA SER A 88 8.21 5.60 -30.59
C SER A 88 7.83 6.29 -29.27
N CYS A 89 6.52 6.41 -28.99
CA CYS A 89 6.04 6.94 -27.72
C CYS A 89 6.47 6.06 -26.54
N ARG A 90 6.37 4.73 -26.67
CA ARG A 90 6.85 3.79 -25.66
C ARG A 90 8.34 4.00 -25.37
N THR A 91 9.18 4.02 -26.41
CA THR A 91 10.63 4.28 -26.26
C THR A 91 10.90 5.64 -25.63
N PHE A 92 10.15 6.68 -25.99
CA PHE A 92 10.26 7.99 -25.35
C PHE A 92 10.00 7.91 -23.84
N VAL A 93 8.90 7.28 -23.42
CA VAL A 93 8.53 7.16 -22.00
C VAL A 93 9.54 6.30 -21.23
N GLU A 94 10.01 5.18 -21.81
CA GLU A 94 11.02 4.32 -21.18
C GLU A 94 12.36 5.05 -20.97
N THR A 95 12.73 5.98 -21.87
CA THR A 95 13.95 6.79 -21.76
C THR A 95 13.76 8.07 -20.93
N HIS A 96 12.51 8.44 -20.65
CA HIS A 96 12.14 9.58 -19.82
C HIS A 96 11.14 9.13 -18.74
N PRO A 97 11.53 8.25 -17.82
CA PRO A 97 10.60 7.75 -16.81
C PRO A 97 10.09 8.91 -15.93
N PRO A 98 8.82 8.85 -15.47
CA PRO A 98 8.30 9.80 -14.50
C PRO A 98 9.19 9.90 -13.26
N LEU A 99 9.40 11.11 -12.75
CA LEU A 99 10.33 11.35 -11.64
C LEU A 99 9.92 10.58 -10.37
N GLY A 100 10.90 9.94 -9.72
CA GLY A 100 10.67 9.18 -8.49
C GLY A 100 10.01 7.82 -8.70
N THR A 101 9.84 7.38 -9.95
CA THR A 101 9.26 6.07 -10.29
C THR A 101 10.30 5.10 -10.83
N ILE A 102 9.95 3.81 -10.83
CA ILE A 102 10.70 2.72 -11.46
C ILE A 102 9.79 1.95 -12.39
N ALA A 103 10.31 1.50 -13.53
CA ALA A 103 9.57 0.63 -14.43
C ALA A 103 9.39 -0.74 -13.77
N THR A 104 8.14 -1.22 -13.68
CA THR A 104 7.79 -2.48 -13.03
C THR A 104 7.16 -3.49 -13.97
N GLU A 105 6.52 -3.01 -15.04
CA GLU A 105 5.87 -3.87 -16.02
C GLU A 105 5.90 -3.23 -17.40
N SER A 106 5.92 -4.08 -18.43
CA SER A 106 5.63 -3.65 -19.79
C SER A 106 5.03 -4.82 -20.57
N GLY A 107 4.18 -4.49 -21.54
CA GLY A 107 3.44 -5.50 -22.28
C GLY A 107 3.02 -5.06 -23.67
N SER A 108 2.49 -6.01 -24.40
CA SER A 108 1.74 -5.76 -25.63
C SER A 108 0.60 -6.77 -25.74
N GLY A 109 -0.56 -6.31 -26.18
CA GLY A 109 -1.74 -7.15 -26.41
C GLY A 109 -2.40 -6.81 -27.74
N GLY A 110 -3.05 -7.77 -28.37
CA GLY A 110 -3.72 -7.59 -29.67
C GLY A 110 -4.19 -8.92 -30.23
N GLY A 111 -4.87 -8.89 -31.37
CA GLY A 111 -5.38 -10.10 -32.03
C GLY A 111 -6.11 -9.79 -33.33
N PRO A 112 -6.64 -10.82 -34.04
CA PRO A 112 -7.42 -10.61 -35.25
C PRO A 112 -8.58 -9.63 -35.00
N GLY A 113 -8.58 -8.49 -35.70
CA GLY A 113 -9.59 -7.43 -35.54
C GLY A 113 -9.47 -6.60 -34.26
N VAL A 114 -8.47 -6.86 -33.41
CA VAL A 114 -8.19 -6.09 -32.19
C VAL A 114 -6.90 -5.31 -32.37
N PRO A 115 -6.93 -3.97 -32.33
CA PRO A 115 -5.72 -3.18 -32.51
C PRO A 115 -4.66 -3.51 -31.46
N THR A 116 -3.40 -3.49 -31.87
CA THR A 116 -2.27 -3.65 -30.95
C THR A 116 -2.28 -2.52 -29.90
N LEU A 117 -2.22 -2.94 -28.64
CA LEU A 117 -2.00 -2.11 -27.47
C LEU A 117 -0.58 -2.36 -26.95
N LEU A 118 0.13 -1.29 -26.64
CA LEU A 118 1.39 -1.35 -25.90
C LEU A 118 1.14 -0.80 -24.50
N SER A 119 1.79 -1.38 -23.51
CA SER A 119 1.64 -0.89 -22.15
C SER A 119 2.93 -0.87 -21.35
N MET A 120 2.96 0.02 -20.36
CA MET A 120 4.04 0.21 -19.40
C MET A 120 3.45 0.60 -18.06
N THR A 121 4.06 0.14 -16.98
CA THR A 121 3.72 0.52 -15.60
C THR A 121 4.96 1.06 -14.91
N PHE A 122 4.80 2.22 -14.28
CA PHE A 122 5.82 2.86 -13.46
C PHE A 122 5.31 2.99 -12.03
N SER A 123 5.97 2.32 -11.10
CA SER A 123 5.61 2.36 -9.68
C SER A 123 6.45 3.40 -8.95
N LEU A 124 5.86 4.12 -8.00
CA LEU A 124 6.61 5.03 -7.13
C LEU A 124 7.68 4.24 -6.35
N ALA A 125 8.94 4.66 -6.46
CA ALA A 125 10.08 3.93 -5.87
C ALA A 125 10.00 3.84 -4.33
N HIS A 126 9.40 4.86 -3.71
CA HIS A 126 9.18 4.92 -2.27
C HIS A 126 7.73 5.29 -1.97
N LEU A 127 6.98 4.33 -1.46
CA LEU A 127 5.58 4.55 -1.08
C LEU A 127 5.48 5.31 0.25
N PRO A 128 4.62 6.33 0.34
CA PRO A 128 4.29 6.92 1.62
C PRO A 128 3.55 5.91 2.51
N ALA A 129 3.62 6.07 3.83
CA ALA A 129 3.05 5.12 4.78
C ALA A 129 1.53 4.89 4.65
N PHE A 130 0.80 5.84 4.04
CA PHE A 130 -0.64 5.71 3.78
C PHE A 130 -0.95 4.95 2.48
N ALA A 131 0.04 4.59 1.66
CA ALA A 131 -0.16 3.92 0.37
C ALA A 131 0.39 2.49 0.38
N GLN A 132 -0.27 1.61 -0.36
CA GLN A 132 0.13 0.23 -0.60
C GLN A 132 0.57 0.03 -2.05
N VAL A 133 -0.07 0.72 -2.98
CA VAL A 133 0.25 0.75 -4.40
C VAL A 133 0.18 2.21 -4.85
N ALA A 134 1.07 2.61 -5.75
CA ALA A 134 1.07 3.94 -6.34
C ALA A 134 1.74 3.85 -7.72
N ASP A 135 0.92 3.51 -8.71
CA ASP A 135 1.36 3.20 -10.07
C ASP A 135 0.84 4.24 -11.06
N LEU A 136 1.68 4.53 -12.05
CA LEU A 136 1.32 5.27 -13.25
C LEU A 136 1.42 4.32 -14.45
N GLU A 137 0.29 4.07 -15.07
CA GLU A 137 0.14 3.16 -16.18
C GLU A 137 -0.04 3.92 -17.48
N TYR A 138 0.60 3.41 -18.53
CA TYR A 138 0.51 3.89 -19.88
C TYR A 138 -0.11 2.81 -20.75
N SER A 139 -1.17 3.15 -21.48
CA SER A 139 -1.78 2.29 -22.49
C SER A 139 -1.82 3.04 -23.82
N LEU A 140 -1.08 2.52 -24.81
CA LEU A 140 -0.86 3.14 -26.10
C LEU A 140 -1.52 2.33 -27.21
N GLN A 141 -2.14 3.04 -28.15
CA GLN A 141 -2.73 2.46 -29.36
C GLN A 141 -2.36 3.31 -30.56
N GLY A 142 -2.07 2.69 -31.71
CA GLY A 142 -1.84 3.42 -32.95
C GLY A 142 -3.06 4.29 -33.34
N ALA A 143 -2.78 5.50 -33.81
CA ALA A 143 -3.75 6.42 -34.40
C ALA A 143 -3.35 6.70 -35.87
N PRO A 144 -4.26 7.28 -36.69
CA PRO A 144 -3.90 7.72 -38.04
C PRO A 144 -2.72 8.70 -38.04
N ASP A 145 -2.06 8.81 -39.20
CA ASP A 145 -0.98 9.77 -39.46
C ASP A 145 0.28 9.55 -38.58
N GLN A 146 0.64 8.30 -38.31
CA GLN A 146 1.80 7.94 -37.47
C GLN A 146 1.74 8.56 -36.06
N ARG A 147 0.53 8.70 -35.51
CA ARG A 147 0.29 9.17 -34.15
C ARG A 147 -0.10 8.01 -33.22
N ALA A 148 -0.28 8.31 -31.95
CA ALA A 148 -0.80 7.35 -30.98
C ALA A 148 -1.87 7.98 -30.10
N TYR A 149 -2.90 7.21 -29.80
CA TYR A 149 -3.75 7.47 -28.65
C TYR A 149 -3.09 6.92 -27.41
N LEU A 150 -3.08 7.70 -26.35
CA LEU A 150 -2.54 7.35 -25.05
C LEU A 150 -3.66 7.48 -24.01
N ARG A 151 -3.79 6.46 -23.17
CA ARG A 151 -4.46 6.52 -21.89
C ARG A 151 -3.41 6.45 -20.79
N LEU A 152 -3.57 7.32 -19.79
CA LEU A 152 -2.87 7.24 -18.53
C LEU A 152 -3.83 6.84 -17.43
N ASP A 153 -3.39 5.97 -16.53
CA ASP A 153 -4.09 5.65 -15.29
C ASP A 153 -3.13 5.82 -14.11
N ALA A 154 -3.52 6.64 -13.12
CA ALA A 154 -2.83 6.76 -11.85
C ALA A 154 -3.61 5.96 -10.80
N GLN A 155 -3.08 4.78 -10.46
CA GLN A 155 -3.69 3.83 -9.54
C GLN A 155 -3.02 3.91 -8.17
N VAL A 156 -3.75 4.36 -7.17
CA VAL A 156 -3.27 4.44 -5.78
C VAL A 156 -4.19 3.62 -4.88
N VAL A 157 -3.65 2.59 -4.25
CA VAL A 157 -4.34 1.88 -3.17
C VAL A 157 -3.88 2.48 -1.85
N TRP A 158 -4.77 3.15 -1.14
CA TRP A 158 -4.47 3.70 0.18
C TRP A 158 -4.74 2.68 1.29
N ARG A 159 -4.09 2.87 2.43
CA ARG A 159 -4.21 2.03 3.61
C ARG A 159 -5.16 2.69 4.60
N PRO A 160 -6.20 2.00 5.09
CA PRO A 160 -7.04 2.55 6.13
C PRO A 160 -6.30 2.78 7.45
N VAL A 161 -6.74 3.78 8.22
CA VAL A 161 -6.26 3.97 9.59
C VAL A 161 -6.91 2.91 10.48
N ARG A 162 -6.13 2.19 11.29
CA ARG A 162 -6.69 1.26 12.28
C ARG A 162 -7.56 2.01 13.26
N ARG A 163 -8.78 1.52 13.45
CA ARG A 163 -9.67 2.06 14.49
C ARG A 163 -9.10 1.68 15.87
N PRO A 164 -9.15 2.54 16.89
CA PRO A 164 -8.63 2.23 18.22
C PRO A 164 -9.15 0.90 18.81
N GLY A 165 -10.41 0.53 18.55
CA GLY A 165 -10.99 -0.74 18.99
C GLY A 165 -10.43 -1.99 18.29
N THR A 166 -9.74 -1.83 17.16
CA THR A 166 -9.10 -2.93 16.41
C THR A 166 -7.65 -3.17 16.85
N LEU A 167 -7.21 -2.53 17.94
CA LEU A 167 -5.89 -2.73 18.53
C LEU A 167 -5.95 -3.81 19.61
N ILE A 168 -4.87 -4.57 19.77
CA ILE A 168 -4.73 -5.47 20.90
C ILE A 168 -4.50 -4.62 22.16
N PRO A 169 -5.28 -4.80 23.24
CA PRO A 169 -5.10 -4.06 24.47
C PRO A 169 -3.71 -4.30 25.08
N ARG A 170 -3.01 -3.23 25.47
CA ARG A 170 -1.74 -3.33 26.22
C ARG A 170 -1.92 -3.89 27.63
N SER A 171 -3.16 -3.99 28.10
CA SER A 171 -3.51 -4.64 29.36
C SER A 171 -3.39 -6.17 29.30
N ASP A 172 -3.34 -6.76 28.10
CA ASP A 172 -3.23 -8.21 27.96
C ASP A 172 -1.94 -8.74 28.59
N ARG A 173 -2.04 -9.88 29.26
CA ARG A 173 -0.98 -10.45 30.12
C ARG A 173 -0.44 -11.78 29.61
N VAL A 174 -1.18 -12.46 28.75
CA VAL A 174 -0.80 -13.74 28.16
C VAL A 174 -1.22 -13.78 26.70
N ALA A 175 -0.36 -14.31 25.83
CA ALA A 175 -0.80 -14.81 24.53
C ALA A 175 -0.53 -16.32 24.43
N ILE A 176 -1.45 -17.05 23.79
CA ILE A 176 -1.29 -18.47 23.48
C ILE A 176 -1.18 -18.60 21.98
N ALA A 177 -0.05 -19.10 21.50
CA ALA A 177 0.20 -19.40 20.10
C ALA A 177 0.07 -20.90 19.88
N GLU A 178 -0.85 -21.30 19.00
CA GLU A 178 -1.00 -22.66 18.51
C GLU A 178 -0.44 -22.72 17.09
N ILE A 179 0.65 -23.46 16.91
CA ILE A 179 1.36 -23.57 15.63
C ILE A 179 1.06 -24.94 15.03
N ARG A 180 0.60 -24.94 13.78
CA ARG A 180 0.32 -26.13 12.98
C ARG A 180 1.27 -26.18 11.79
N GLY A 181 2.00 -27.28 11.64
CA GLY A 181 2.80 -27.57 10.45
C GLY A 181 1.93 -28.17 9.34
N SER A 182 2.19 -27.81 8.09
CA SER A 182 1.66 -28.50 6.92
C SER A 182 2.60 -29.65 6.58
N GLY A 183 2.22 -30.83 7.00
CA GLY A 183 2.79 -32.07 6.53
C GLY A 183 1.77 -33.08 6.97
N GLY A 184 0.83 -33.43 6.08
CA GLY A 184 -0.31 -34.30 6.37
C GLY A 184 0.06 -35.75 6.73
N GLY A 185 1.23 -35.98 7.34
CA GLY A 185 1.54 -37.21 8.01
C GLY A 185 0.76 -37.29 9.33
N PRO A 186 0.22 -38.46 9.68
CA PRO A 186 -0.35 -38.69 11.00
C PRO A 186 0.72 -38.43 12.08
N GLY A 187 0.43 -37.54 13.04
CA GLY A 187 1.27 -37.36 14.24
C GLY A 187 1.96 -35.99 14.43
N LEU A 188 1.70 -34.97 13.62
CA LEU A 188 2.17 -33.61 13.94
C LEU A 188 1.21 -32.93 14.91
N GLU A 189 1.41 -33.16 16.21
CA GLU A 189 0.70 -32.47 17.29
C GLU A 189 0.91 -30.94 17.20
N PRO A 190 -0.13 -30.12 17.40
CA PRO A 190 0.00 -28.67 17.49
C PRO A 190 1.00 -28.28 18.58
N ARG A 191 1.93 -27.39 18.26
CA ARG A 191 2.81 -26.80 19.28
C ARG A 191 2.08 -25.64 19.94
N ILE A 192 1.89 -25.74 21.25
CA ILE A 192 1.25 -24.68 22.05
C ILE A 192 2.35 -23.93 22.81
N LEU A 193 2.45 -22.63 22.55
CA LEU A 193 3.41 -21.74 23.21
C LEU A 193 2.69 -20.66 24.00
N GLN A 194 3.13 -20.48 25.24
CA GLN A 194 2.64 -19.42 26.10
C GLN A 194 3.62 -18.25 26.12
N ILE A 195 3.18 -17.09 25.64
CA ILE A 195 3.98 -15.86 25.53
C ILE A 195 3.55 -14.89 26.63
N ARG A 196 4.52 -14.39 27.41
CA ARG A 196 4.29 -13.50 28.56
C ARG A 196 5.36 -12.42 28.66
N GLY A 197 5.17 -11.47 29.57
CA GLY A 197 6.16 -10.47 29.95
C GLY A 197 6.65 -9.62 28.77
N LEU A 198 7.97 -9.40 28.67
CA LEU A 198 8.57 -8.56 27.63
C LEU A 198 8.32 -9.09 26.22
N SER A 199 8.31 -10.42 26.01
CA SER A 199 8.02 -11.01 24.71
C SER A 199 6.58 -10.72 24.26
N LEU A 200 5.63 -10.75 25.19
CA LEU A 200 4.24 -10.35 24.92
C LEU A 200 4.14 -8.85 24.60
N ALA A 201 4.77 -7.99 25.39
CA ALA A 201 4.74 -6.55 25.14
C ALA A 201 5.33 -6.20 23.76
N LYS A 202 6.44 -6.85 23.37
CA LYS A 202 7.03 -6.71 22.03
C LYS A 202 6.08 -7.21 20.94
N LEU A 203 5.42 -8.35 21.16
CA LEU A 203 4.46 -8.89 20.20
C LEU A 203 3.24 -7.97 20.02
N ILE A 204 2.64 -7.49 21.10
CA ILE A 204 1.52 -6.53 21.06
C ILE A 204 1.95 -5.26 20.33
N SER A 205 3.14 -4.74 20.63
CA SER A 205 3.66 -3.55 19.96
C SER A 205 3.88 -3.78 18.47
N ALA A 206 4.48 -4.91 18.09
CA ALA A 206 4.70 -5.27 16.69
C ALA A 206 3.37 -5.34 15.94
N VAL A 207 2.41 -6.15 16.43
CA VAL A 207 1.10 -6.31 15.80
C VAL A 207 0.36 -4.98 15.71
N ASN A 208 0.37 -4.16 16.76
CA ASN A 208 -0.32 -2.86 16.76
C ASN A 208 0.34 -1.81 15.86
N SER A 209 1.62 -1.97 15.54
CA SER A 209 2.34 -1.10 14.60
C SER A 209 2.16 -1.50 13.14
N GLU A 210 1.60 -2.69 12.88
CA GLU A 210 1.42 -3.14 11.50
C GLU A 210 0.37 -2.32 10.77
N PRO A 211 0.67 -1.91 9.52
CA PRO A 211 -0.29 -1.22 8.69
C PRO A 211 -1.39 -2.19 8.25
N THR A 212 -2.60 -1.66 8.05
CA THR A 212 -3.68 -2.45 7.45
C THR A 212 -3.39 -2.75 5.99
N PHE A 213 -3.88 -3.89 5.54
CA PHE A 213 -4.01 -4.23 4.14
C PHE A 213 -5.35 -3.75 3.62
N ALA A 214 -5.41 -3.38 2.33
CA ALA A 214 -6.69 -3.17 1.68
C ALA A 214 -7.43 -4.52 1.55
N PRO A 215 -8.73 -4.60 1.87
CA PRO A 215 -9.49 -5.84 1.77
C PRO A 215 -9.46 -6.39 0.34
N GLY A 216 -9.22 -7.70 0.20
CA GLY A 216 -9.34 -8.41 -1.09
C GLY A 216 -8.03 -8.76 -1.80
N LEU A 217 -6.87 -8.27 -1.34
CA LEU A 217 -5.59 -8.79 -1.81
C LEU A 217 -5.29 -10.13 -1.13
N VAL A 218 -5.86 -11.21 -1.67
CA VAL A 218 -5.61 -12.58 -1.25
C VAL A 218 -4.29 -13.04 -1.87
N GLY A 219 -3.22 -13.02 -1.08
CA GLY A 219 -1.88 -13.35 -1.53
C GLY A 219 -1.19 -14.41 -0.69
N CYS A 220 -1.88 -15.48 -0.26
CA CYS A 220 -1.22 -16.63 0.37
C CYS A 220 -1.94 -17.94 -0.02
N GLY A 221 -1.49 -18.57 -1.11
CA GLY A 221 -2.11 -19.79 -1.64
C GLY A 221 -1.43 -21.10 -1.25
N LEU A 222 -0.23 -21.09 -0.66
CA LEU A 222 0.59 -22.28 -0.46
C LEU A 222 1.56 -22.12 0.74
N VAL A 223 1.04 -21.98 1.96
CA VAL A 223 1.92 -21.90 3.15
C VAL A 223 1.98 -23.19 3.93
N ASN A 224 3.21 -23.51 4.37
CA ASN A 224 3.48 -24.76 5.05
C ASN A 224 3.34 -24.71 6.57
N GLN A 225 2.98 -23.56 7.16
CA GLN A 225 2.79 -23.40 8.61
C GLN A 225 1.80 -22.28 8.91
N GLN A 226 0.84 -22.55 9.79
CA GLN A 226 -0.14 -21.59 10.28
C GLN A 226 -0.03 -21.48 11.80
N ALA A 227 -0.15 -20.27 12.33
CA ALA A 227 -0.20 -20.01 13.76
C ALA A 227 -1.46 -19.23 14.12
N ASN A 228 -2.24 -19.75 15.06
CA ASN A 228 -3.33 -19.01 15.70
C ASN A 228 -2.82 -18.47 17.03
N ILE A 229 -2.89 -17.16 17.25
CA ILE A 229 -2.40 -16.54 18.48
C ILE A 229 -3.54 -15.77 19.14
N ASN A 230 -3.89 -16.17 20.35
CA ASN A 230 -4.97 -15.59 21.14
C ASN A 230 -4.41 -14.77 22.30
N PHE A 231 -4.90 -13.55 22.49
CA PHE A 231 -4.45 -12.61 23.52
C PHE A 231 -5.48 -12.49 24.64
N PHE A 232 -5.02 -12.55 25.88
CA PHE A 232 -5.85 -12.66 27.06
C PHE A 232 -5.51 -11.61 28.13
N PRO A 233 -6.51 -11.01 28.80
CA PRO A 233 -6.30 -10.01 29.84
C PRO A 233 -5.66 -10.59 31.11
N LEU A 234 -6.05 -11.79 31.54
CA LEU A 234 -5.66 -12.36 32.84
C LEU A 234 -5.12 -13.79 32.76
N GLY A 235 -5.43 -14.52 31.68
CA GLY A 235 -4.97 -15.90 31.51
C GLY A 235 -5.78 -16.68 30.45
N PRO A 236 -5.34 -17.89 30.08
CA PRO A 236 -5.89 -18.66 28.95
C PRO A 236 -7.33 -19.16 29.14
N THR A 237 -7.88 -19.06 30.36
CA THR A 237 -9.26 -19.43 30.69
C THR A 237 -10.26 -18.29 30.46
N SER A 238 -9.78 -17.08 30.18
CA SER A 238 -10.62 -15.93 29.84
C SER A 238 -10.99 -15.92 28.36
N VAL A 239 -12.05 -15.22 27.99
CA VAL A 239 -12.35 -14.96 26.56
C VAL A 239 -11.21 -14.11 25.98
N PRO A 240 -10.63 -14.48 24.82
CA PRO A 240 -9.57 -13.68 24.23
C PRO A 240 -10.08 -12.30 23.81
N ASN A 241 -9.32 -11.26 24.11
CA ASN A 241 -9.60 -9.90 23.65
C ASN A 241 -9.29 -9.73 22.15
N ALA A 242 -8.40 -10.56 21.63
CA ALA A 242 -8.00 -10.56 20.23
C ALA A 242 -7.43 -11.92 19.82
N SER A 243 -7.55 -12.22 18.53
CA SER A 243 -6.95 -13.41 17.91
C SER A 243 -6.30 -13.01 16.61
N ILE A 244 -5.08 -13.49 16.33
CA ILE A 244 -4.44 -13.34 15.02
C ILE A 244 -4.24 -14.71 14.37
N GLN A 245 -4.50 -14.79 13.08
CA GLN A 245 -4.15 -15.95 12.25
C GLN A 245 -2.99 -15.55 11.36
N VAL A 246 -1.81 -16.08 11.65
CA VAL A 246 -0.56 -15.77 10.96
C VAL A 246 -0.15 -16.95 10.12
N GLU A 247 0.18 -16.67 8.87
CA GLU A 247 0.82 -17.62 7.99
C GLU A 247 2.33 -17.37 8.03
N VAL A 248 3.09 -18.33 8.57
CA VAL A 248 4.48 -18.11 9.04
C VAL A 248 5.47 -17.81 7.91
N ASN A 249 5.06 -18.00 6.64
CA ASN A 249 5.85 -17.66 5.46
C ASN A 249 5.18 -16.60 4.56
N CYS A 250 4.09 -15.97 5.02
CA CYS A 250 3.38 -14.98 4.23
C CYS A 250 3.52 -13.57 4.82
N ALA A 251 3.46 -12.57 3.94
CA ALA A 251 3.58 -11.15 4.28
C ALA A 251 2.27 -10.54 4.84
N ALA A 252 1.26 -11.35 5.19
CA ALA A 252 -0.04 -10.90 5.70
C ALA A 252 -0.56 -11.79 6.85
N PHE A 253 -1.41 -11.24 7.71
CA PHE A 253 -2.16 -11.97 8.73
C PHE A 253 -3.50 -11.28 9.06
N GLN A 254 -4.48 -12.05 9.54
CA GLN A 254 -5.77 -11.49 9.96
C GLN A 254 -5.82 -11.31 11.48
N LEU A 255 -6.15 -10.10 11.94
CA LEU A 255 -6.46 -9.79 13.33
C LEU A 255 -7.96 -9.73 13.52
N LYS A 256 -8.50 -10.58 14.38
CA LYS A 256 -9.89 -10.62 14.83
C LYS A 256 -9.97 -10.03 16.23
N THR A 257 -10.91 -9.11 16.41
CA THR A 257 -11.24 -8.47 17.69
C THR A 257 -12.77 -8.48 17.87
N PRO A 258 -13.30 -8.24 19.09
CA PRO A 258 -14.74 -8.14 19.31
C PRO A 258 -15.45 -7.10 18.43
N VAL A 259 -14.73 -6.09 17.95
CA VAL A 259 -15.28 -5.01 17.11
C VAL A 259 -15.09 -5.25 15.60
N GLY A 260 -14.47 -6.36 15.20
CA GLY A 260 -14.30 -6.73 13.79
C GLY A 260 -12.94 -7.37 13.47
N ALA A 261 -12.78 -7.76 12.21
CA ALA A 261 -11.54 -8.30 11.65
C ALA A 261 -10.82 -7.26 10.79
N VAL A 262 -9.49 -7.26 10.84
CA VAL A 262 -8.61 -6.38 10.05
C VAL A 262 -7.45 -7.22 9.52
N GLU A 263 -7.12 -7.05 8.24
CA GLU A 263 -5.95 -7.67 7.63
C GLU A 263 -4.73 -6.76 7.81
N LEU A 264 -3.58 -7.32 8.19
CA LEU A 264 -2.36 -6.61 8.54
C LEU A 264 -1.18 -7.14 7.71
N GLN A 265 -0.28 -6.25 7.31
CA GLN A 265 1.00 -6.65 6.70
C GLN A 265 1.93 -7.19 7.78
N SER A 266 2.72 -8.22 7.49
CA SER A 266 3.28 -9.10 8.53
C SER A 266 4.79 -9.01 8.74
N GLN A 267 5.54 -8.20 8.00
CA GLN A 267 7.00 -8.36 7.93
C GLN A 267 7.72 -8.29 9.31
N PRO A 268 7.47 -7.31 10.18
CA PRO A 268 8.04 -7.30 11.53
C PRO A 268 7.45 -8.39 12.45
N THR A 269 6.13 -8.58 12.44
CA THR A 269 5.43 -9.54 13.30
C THR A 269 5.84 -10.99 13.00
N VAL A 270 5.94 -11.39 11.73
CA VAL A 270 6.37 -12.73 11.33
C VAL A 270 7.82 -12.99 11.71
N ARG A 271 8.72 -12.02 11.54
CA ARG A 271 10.11 -12.14 12.01
C ARG A 271 10.18 -12.37 13.51
N LEU A 272 9.45 -11.57 14.29
CA LEU A 272 9.40 -11.70 15.74
C LEU A 272 8.84 -13.06 16.16
N LEU A 273 7.74 -13.50 15.54
CA LEU A 273 7.15 -14.82 15.81
C LEU A 273 8.12 -15.94 15.46
N THR A 274 8.83 -15.84 14.33
CA THR A 274 9.87 -16.80 13.95
C THR A 274 10.98 -16.87 14.99
N THR A 275 11.42 -15.73 15.54
CA THR A 275 12.41 -15.69 16.63
C THR A 275 11.87 -16.32 17.90
N ILE A 276 10.64 -15.97 18.32
CA ILE A 276 10.01 -16.53 19.52
C ILE A 276 9.85 -18.06 19.37
N PHE A 277 9.43 -18.53 18.21
CA PHE A 277 9.18 -19.95 17.94
C PHE A 277 10.46 -20.78 17.81
N ARG A 278 11.60 -20.17 17.42
CA ARG A 278 12.90 -20.84 17.42
C ARG A 278 13.53 -20.95 18.80
N ALA A 279 13.19 -20.05 19.71
CA ALA A 279 13.76 -19.99 21.06
C ALA A 279 13.02 -20.87 22.08
N ALA A 280 11.84 -21.37 21.73
CA ALA A 280 11.00 -22.24 22.55
C ALA A 280 11.10 -23.70 22.09
#